data_AF-A0A536PVT6-F1
#
_entry.id   AF-A0A536PVT6-F1
#
_cell.length_a   1.000
_cell.length_b   1.000
_cell.length_c   1.000
_cell.angle_alpha   90.00
_cell.angle_beta   90.00
_cell.angle_gamma   90.00
#
_symmetry.space_group_name_H-M   'P 1'
#
loop_
_entity.id
_entity.type
_entity.pdbx_description
1 polymer ?
#
loop_
_entity_poly.entity_id
_entity_poly.type
_entity_poly.pdbx_seq_one_letter_code
_entity_poly.pdbx_strand_id
1 'polypeptide(L)'
;MDITDAFSPLGPAAVQWAINVAYCESRYHPNSVNSDSGASGLFQFLPSTWSGTPYASQSPFDPRANAFAAAWLYSHYGPGRWVCQG
;
A
#
# COMPACT_ATOMS: atom_id res chain seq x y z
N MET A 1 10.91 -8.55 4.95
CA MET A 1 9.82 -8.46 5.96
C MET A 1 8.84 -7.45 5.43
N ASP A 2 7.71 -8.00 5.00
CA ASP A 2 7.17 -7.82 3.65
C ASP A 2 5.69 -7.49 3.73
N ILE A 3 5.08 -7.18 2.58
CA ILE A 3 3.63 -7.00 2.40
C ILE A 3 2.82 -8.06 3.17
N THR A 4 3.31 -9.30 3.20
CA THR A 4 2.76 -10.42 3.95
C THR A 4 2.61 -10.16 5.45
N ASP A 5 3.60 -9.54 6.09
CA ASP A 5 3.59 -9.27 7.54
C ASP A 5 2.50 -8.25 7.89
N ALA A 6 2.39 -7.19 7.09
CA ALA A 6 1.40 -6.12 7.29
C ALA A 6 -0.04 -6.63 7.15
N PHE A 7 -0.29 -7.54 6.22
CA PHE A 7 -1.63 -8.07 5.94
C PHE A 7 -1.94 -9.39 6.66
N SER A 8 -0.96 -10.04 7.27
CA SER A 8 -1.16 -11.30 8.02
C SER A 8 -2.28 -11.24 9.06
N PRO A 9 -2.50 -10.15 9.83
CA PRO A 9 -3.59 -10.09 10.81
C PRO A 9 -4.98 -9.98 10.18
N LEU A 10 -5.06 -9.57 8.90
CA LEU A 10 -6.29 -9.43 8.13
C LEU A 10 -6.70 -10.73 7.42
N GLY A 11 -5.84 -11.74 7.50
CA GLY A 11 -6.07 -13.09 6.99
C GLY A 11 -5.51 -13.35 5.59
N PRO A 12 -5.51 -14.63 5.16
CA PRO A 12 -4.83 -15.06 3.93
C PRO A 12 -5.36 -14.40 2.65
N ALA A 13 -6.66 -14.10 2.58
CA ALA A 13 -7.25 -13.42 1.43
C ALA A 13 -6.73 -11.98 1.28
N ALA A 14 -6.56 -11.27 2.39
CA ALA A 14 -6.02 -9.91 2.39
C ALA A 14 -4.54 -9.91 2.01
N VAL A 15 -3.77 -10.90 2.47
CA VAL A 15 -2.37 -11.10 2.05
C VAL A 15 -2.28 -11.31 0.54
N GLN A 16 -3.10 -12.21 -0.02
CA GLN A 16 -3.09 -12.47 -1.47
C GLN A 16 -3.47 -11.23 -2.28
N TRP A 17 -4.51 -10.52 -1.84
CA TRP A 17 -4.91 -9.26 -2.46
C TRP A 17 -3.76 -8.24 -2.44
N ALA A 18 -3.09 -8.09 -1.30
CA ALA A 18 -2.01 -7.11 -1.14
C ALA A 18 -0.80 -7.40 -2.03
N ILE A 19 -0.46 -8.68 -2.21
CA ILE A 19 0.59 -9.13 -3.13
C ILE A 19 0.22 -8.75 -4.58
N ASN A 20 -1.02 -9.05 -5.00
CA ASN A 20 -1.48 -8.78 -6.35
C ASN A 20 -1.54 -7.26 -6.64
N VAL A 21 -2.02 -6.47 -5.68
CA VAL A 21 -2.07 -5.00 -5.81
C VAL A 21 -0.68 -4.39 -5.84
N ALA A 22 0.22 -4.75 -4.93
CA ALA A 22 1.58 -4.21 -4.94
C ALA A 22 2.35 -4.54 -6.24
N TYR A 23 2.09 -5.71 -6.84
CA TYR A 23 2.63 -6.03 -8.16
C TYR A 23 2.05 -5.13 -9.26
N CYS A 24 0.73 -4.94 -9.25
CA CYS A 24 0.04 -4.12 -10.25
C CYS A 24 0.45 -2.64 -10.15
N GLU A 25 0.54 -2.11 -8.94
CA GLU A 25 0.81 -0.70 -8.64
C GLU A 25 2.29 -0.33 -8.84
N SER A 26 3.22 -1.18 -8.42
CA SER A 26 4.65 -0.83 -8.42
C SER A 26 5.57 -1.94 -8.90
N ARG A 27 5.06 -3.12 -9.27
CA ARG A 27 5.85 -4.34 -9.51
C ARG A 27 6.78 -4.68 -8.35
N TYR A 28 6.33 -4.40 -7.13
CA TYR A 28 7.09 -4.50 -5.89
C TYR A 28 8.29 -3.55 -5.77
N HIS A 29 8.31 -2.45 -6.53
CA HIS A 29 9.35 -1.43 -6.42
C HIS A 29 8.95 -0.34 -5.41
N PRO A 30 9.55 -0.30 -4.21
CA PRO A 30 9.16 0.65 -3.17
C PRO A 30 9.54 2.09 -3.46
N ASN A 31 10.39 2.34 -4.47
CA ASN A 31 10.78 3.68 -4.90
C ASN A 31 9.99 4.18 -6.11
N SER A 32 8.94 3.46 -6.51
CA SER A 32 8.09 3.88 -7.64
C SER A 32 7.33 5.14 -7.30
N VAL A 33 7.40 6.12 -8.21
CA VAL A 33 6.62 7.35 -8.18
C VAL A 33 5.88 7.47 -9.50
N ASN A 34 4.57 7.65 -9.43
CA ASN A 34 3.78 8.07 -10.58
C ASN A 34 4.02 9.58 -10.80
N SER A 35 4.56 9.95 -11.97
CA SER A 35 4.88 11.34 -12.32
C SER A 35 3.65 12.23 -12.50
N ASP A 36 2.49 11.65 -12.81
CA ASP A 36 1.26 12.41 -13.10
C ASP A 36 0.45 12.67 -11.84
N SER A 37 0.34 11.69 -10.94
CA SER A 37 -0.48 11.77 -9.73
C SER A 37 0.33 12.00 -8.44
N GLY A 38 1.65 11.84 -8.48
CA GLY A 38 2.53 11.87 -7.31
C GLY A 38 2.39 10.64 -6.41
N ALA A 39 1.67 9.61 -6.85
CA ALA A 39 1.50 8.38 -6.11
C ALA A 39 2.84 7.70 -5.84
N SER A 40 3.08 7.28 -4.59
CA SER A 40 4.41 6.86 -4.14
C SER A 40 4.41 5.52 -3.42
N GLY A 41 5.46 4.74 -3.65
CA GLY A 41 5.76 3.50 -2.94
C GLY A 41 5.03 2.26 -3.44
N LEU A 42 5.08 1.20 -2.65
CA LEU A 42 4.61 -0.15 -3.04
C LEU A 42 3.14 -0.17 -3.47
N PHE A 43 2.28 0.53 -2.73
CA PHE A 43 0.83 0.62 -2.97
C PHE A 43 0.41 1.92 -3.65
N GLN A 44 1.36 2.67 -4.24
CA GLN A 44 1.12 3.91 -4.98
C GLN A 44 0.18 4.87 -4.21
N PHE A 45 0.58 5.24 -3.00
CA PHE A 45 -0.20 6.15 -2.16
C PHE A 45 -0.13 7.58 -2.71
N LEU A 46 -1.29 8.19 -2.97
CA LEU A 46 -1.38 9.62 -3.22
C LEU A 46 -0.93 10.42 -1.99
N PRO A 47 -0.30 11.61 -2.15
CA PRO A 47 0.17 12.42 -1.02
C PRO A 47 -0.94 12.78 -0.01
N SER A 48 -2.13 13.11 -0.51
CA SER A 48 -3.30 13.41 0.33
C SER A 48 -3.75 12.20 1.15
N THR A 49 -3.83 11.03 0.53
CA THR A 49 -4.18 9.77 1.21
C THR A 49 -3.11 9.40 2.23
N TRP A 50 -1.83 9.48 1.86
CA TRP A 50 -0.69 9.18 2.75
C TRP A 50 -0.73 10.04 4.02
N SER A 51 -1.00 11.35 3.87
CA SER A 51 -1.07 12.30 4.98
C SER A 51 -2.17 11.96 6.01
N GLY A 52 -3.22 11.26 5.58
CA GLY A 52 -4.31 10.81 6.46
C GLY A 52 -4.06 9.46 7.12
N THR A 53 -2.96 8.77 6.81
CA THR A 53 -2.59 7.52 7.46
C THR A 53 -1.80 7.77 8.75
N PRO A 54 -1.83 6.86 9.73
CA PRO A 54 -0.98 6.95 10.92
C PRO A 54 0.52 6.80 10.60
N TYR A 55 0.89 6.53 9.34
CA TYR A 55 2.26 6.38 8.85
C TYR A 55 2.77 7.64 8.16
N ALA A 56 2.01 8.74 8.15
CA ALA A 56 2.37 9.99 7.49
C ALA A 56 3.72 10.60 7.92
N SER A 57 4.20 10.29 9.14
CA SER A 57 5.50 10.70 9.65
C SER A 57 6.68 9.88 9.10
N GLN A 58 6.40 8.77 8.42
CA GLN A 58 7.37 7.90 7.77
C GLN A 58 7.43 8.19 6.26
N SER A 59 8.47 7.67 5.61
CA SER A 59 8.61 7.78 4.17
C SER A 59 7.59 6.88 3.46
N PRO A 60 6.84 7.38 2.46
CA PRO A 60 6.02 6.51 1.60
C PRO A 60 6.87 5.54 0.78
N PHE A 61 8.18 5.78 0.65
CA PHE A 61 9.13 4.89 -0.01
C PHE A 61 9.69 3.82 0.92
N ASP A 62 9.44 3.90 2.23
CA ASP A 62 9.75 2.80 3.12
C ASP A 62 8.76 1.66 2.84
N PRO A 63 9.22 0.50 2.32
CA PRO A 63 8.34 -0.61 1.96
C PRO A 63 7.51 -1.09 3.15
N ARG A 64 8.06 -1.02 4.36
CA ARG A 64 7.37 -1.44 5.58
C ARG A 64 6.27 -0.43 5.93
N ALA A 65 6.62 0.84 6.05
CA ALA A 65 5.62 1.88 6.36
C ALA A 65 4.49 1.90 5.32
N ASN A 66 4.84 1.75 4.03
CA ASN A 66 3.88 1.73 2.94
C ASN A 66 2.93 0.52 3.01
N ALA A 67 3.46 -0.68 3.26
CA ALA A 67 2.64 -1.89 3.40
C ALA A 67 1.72 -1.83 4.63
N PHE A 68 2.21 -1.34 5.76
CA PHE A 68 1.40 -1.17 6.97
C PHE A 68 0.32 -0.09 6.81
N ALA A 69 0.62 1.00 6.10
CA ALA A 69 -0.37 2.01 5.75
C ALA A 69 -1.47 1.43 4.84
N ALA A 70 -1.10 0.58 3.88
CA ALA A 70 -2.04 -0.13 3.02
C ALA A 70 -2.94 -1.08 3.81
N ALA A 71 -2.37 -1.87 4.72
CA ALA A 71 -3.12 -2.77 5.59
C ALA A 71 -4.10 -2.01 6.49
N TRP A 72 -3.66 -0.88 7.07
CA TRP A 72 -4.52 -0.02 7.86
C TRP A 72 -5.69 0.53 7.02
N LEU A 73 -5.40 1.08 5.84
CA LEU A 73 -6.44 1.65 4.98
C LEU A 73 -7.41 0.57 4.46
N TYR A 74 -6.91 -0.61 4.12
CA TYR A 74 -7.71 -1.77 3.72
C TYR A 74 -8.66 -2.20 4.85
N SER A 75 -8.18 -2.27 6.09
CA SER A 75 -9.00 -2.62 7.25
C SER A 75 -10.12 -1.60 7.51
N HIS A 76 -9.85 -0.31 7.29
CA HIS A 76 -10.80 0.77 7.55
C HIS A 76 -11.82 1.00 6.43
N TYR A 77 -11.43 0.85 5.17
CA TYR A 77 -12.24 1.25 4.01
C TYR A 77 -12.41 0.16 2.94
N GLY A 78 -11.77 -0.99 3.11
CA GLY A 78 -11.78 -2.07 2.13
C GLY A 78 -10.89 -1.83 0.91
N PRO A 79 -10.88 -2.78 -0.05
CA PRO A 79 -10.00 -2.77 -1.22
C PRO A 79 -10.40 -1.76 -2.31
N GLY A 80 -11.62 -1.24 -2.30
CA GLY A 80 -12.19 -0.47 -3.43
C GLY A 80 -11.53 0.88 -3.74
N ARG A 81 -10.49 1.25 -3.00
CA ARG A 81 -9.69 2.47 -3.24
C ARG A 81 -8.53 2.27 -4.21
N TRP A 82 -8.13 1.03 -4.47
CA TRP A 82 -7.12 0.70 -5.47
C TRP A 82 -7.80 0.36 -6.79
N VAL A 83 -7.27 0.94 -7.87
CA VAL A 83 -7.74 0.64 -9.24
C VAL A 83 -7.38 -0.80 -9.59
N CYS A 84 -6.18 -1.22 -9.18
CA CYS A 84 -5.79 -2.61 -9.19
C CYS A 84 -6.61 -3.38 -8.14
N GLN A 85 -7.48 -4.27 -8.62
CA GLN A 85 -8.15 -5.24 -7.76
C GLN A 85 -7.37 -6.54 -7.87
N GLY A 86 -6.84 -7.01 -6.73
CA GLY A 86 -6.06 -8.24 -6.66
C GLY A 86 -6.81 -9.46 -7.19
#